data_AF-A0A433JXU0-F1
#
_entry.id   AF-A0A433JXU0-F1
#
_cell.length_a   1.000
_cell.length_b   1.000
_cell.length_c   1.000
_cell.angle_alpha   90.00
_cell.angle_beta   90.00
_cell.angle_gamma   90.00
#
_symmetry.space_group_name_H-M   'P 1'
#
loop_
_entity.id
_entity.type
_entity.pdbx_description
1 polymer ?
#
loop_
_entity_poly.entity_id
_entity_poly.type
_entity_poly.pdbx_seq_one_letter_code
_entity_poly.pdbx_strand_id
1 'polypeptide(L)'
;MLKNEDWLHLARQLDWDYSYVKEEEVFPEQISGKPWLSHEAWCKWDEPYKTTYNHYVTTQSVKEESVLTIKEVLGKLTDFERLNVRGFS
;
A
#
# COMPACT_ATOMS: atom_id res chain seq x y z
N MET A 1 -14.79 19.14 -1.04
CA MET A 1 -13.97 18.18 -1.83
C MET A 1 -14.90 17.18 -2.49
N LEU A 2 -14.54 16.66 -3.66
CA LEU A 2 -15.27 15.56 -4.31
C LEU A 2 -15.17 14.28 -3.47
N LYS A 3 -16.17 13.39 -3.57
CA LYS A 3 -16.08 12.08 -2.92
C LYS A 3 -15.12 11.21 -3.73
N ASN A 4 -14.38 10.32 -3.07
CA ASN A 4 -13.41 9.44 -3.74
C ASN A 4 -14.03 8.64 -4.89
N GLU A 5 -15.25 8.13 -4.70
CA GLU A 5 -15.98 7.35 -5.70
C GLU A 5 -16.20 8.12 -7.02
N ASP A 6 -16.33 9.45 -6.94
CA ASP A 6 -16.63 10.31 -8.09
C ASP A 6 -15.42 10.49 -9.02
N TRP A 7 -14.19 10.29 -8.54
CA TRP A 7 -12.97 10.62 -9.32
C TRP A 7 -11.89 9.55 -9.31
N LEU A 8 -11.89 8.62 -8.35
CA LEU A 8 -10.79 7.66 -8.19
C LEU A 8 -10.63 6.73 -9.38
N HIS A 9 -11.72 6.43 -10.10
CA HIS A 9 -11.66 5.66 -11.34
C HIS A 9 -10.82 6.36 -12.42
N LEU A 10 -10.91 7.68 -12.54
CA LEU A 10 -10.11 8.47 -13.49
C LEU A 10 -8.63 8.45 -13.11
N ALA A 11 -8.31 8.52 -11.82
CA ALA A 11 -6.93 8.48 -11.34
C ALA A 11 -6.22 7.14 -11.62
N ARG A 12 -6.99 6.08 -11.94
CA ARG A 12 -6.49 4.74 -12.26
C ARG A 12 -6.49 4.44 -13.77
N GLN A 13 -7.06 5.31 -14.60
CA GLN A 13 -7.01 5.21 -16.06
C GLN A 13 -5.66 5.72 -16.56
N LEU A 14 -4.62 4.93 -16.35
CA LEU A 14 -3.24 5.31 -16.63
C LEU A 14 -2.63 4.53 -17.79
N ASP A 15 -3.39 3.66 -18.46
CA ASP A 15 -2.88 2.81 -19.51
C ASP A 15 -3.04 3.44 -20.89
N TRP A 16 -2.07 3.21 -21.78
CA TRP A 16 -2.06 3.75 -23.14
C TRP A 16 -1.31 2.83 -24.11
N ASP A 17 -1.60 2.98 -25.41
CA ASP A 17 -0.92 2.24 -26.47
C ASP A 17 0.49 2.78 -26.74
N TYR A 18 1.48 1.89 -26.73
CA TYR A 18 2.87 2.24 -27.01
C TYR A 18 3.13 2.32 -28.52
N SER A 19 3.74 3.43 -28.97
CA SER A 19 4.06 3.65 -30.39
C SER A 19 5.54 3.46 -30.74
N TYR A 20 6.43 3.56 -29.76
CA TYR A 20 7.89 3.51 -29.96
C TYR A 20 8.55 2.21 -29.50
N VAL A 21 7.83 1.41 -28.71
CA VAL A 21 8.29 0.15 -28.12
C VAL A 21 7.11 -0.82 -28.09
N LYS A 22 7.39 -2.11 -28.05
CA LYS A 22 6.35 -3.13 -27.86
C LYS A 22 5.94 -3.20 -26.39
N GLU A 23 4.72 -3.66 -26.14
CA GLU A 23 4.20 -3.81 -24.78
C GLU A 23 5.05 -4.78 -23.93
N GLU A 24 5.54 -5.87 -24.54
CA GLU A 24 6.42 -6.85 -23.90
C GLU A 24 7.79 -6.28 -23.51
N GLU A 25 8.22 -5.18 -24.14
CA GLU A 25 9.47 -4.50 -23.80
C GLU A 25 9.30 -3.56 -22.60
N VAL A 26 8.11 -2.95 -22.46
CA VAL A 26 7.74 -2.13 -21.29
C VAL A 26 7.47 -3.00 -20.08
N PHE A 27 6.75 -4.10 -20.28
CA PHE A 27 6.36 -5.06 -19.25
C PHE A 27 6.90 -6.46 -19.57
N PRO A 28 8.23 -6.67 -19.39
CA PRO A 28 8.85 -7.95 -19.69
C PRO A 28 8.34 -9.05 -18.75
N GLU A 29 8.14 -10.26 -19.30
CA GLU A 29 7.60 -11.43 -18.59
C GLU A 29 8.37 -11.77 -17.31
N GLN A 30 9.70 -11.59 -17.32
CA GLN A 30 10.60 -11.89 -16.20
C GLN A 30 10.30 -11.05 -14.95
N ILE A 31 9.71 -9.87 -15.12
CA ILE A 31 9.38 -8.92 -14.04
C ILE A 31 7.86 -8.87 -13.83
N SER A 32 7.08 -8.96 -14.91
CA SER A 32 5.63 -8.74 -14.90
C SER A 32 4.83 -10.00 -14.61
N GLY A 33 5.45 -11.19 -14.69
CA GLY A 33 4.85 -12.47 -14.31
C GLY A 33 4.64 -13.43 -15.49
N LYS A 34 4.41 -14.70 -15.15
CA LYS A 34 4.15 -15.80 -16.11
C LYS A 34 2.76 -16.42 -15.87
N PRO A 35 1.97 -16.71 -16.92
CA PRO A 35 2.25 -16.38 -18.33
C PRO A 35 2.17 -14.87 -18.59
N TRP A 36 2.88 -14.37 -19.62
CA TRP A 36 2.69 -13.01 -20.09
C TRP A 36 1.28 -12.85 -20.68
N LEU A 37 0.59 -11.77 -20.30
CA LEU A 37 -0.74 -11.41 -20.76
C LEU A 37 -0.73 -9.93 -21.16
N SER A 38 -1.45 -9.59 -22.24
CA SER A 38 -1.59 -8.20 -22.69
C SER A 38 -2.38 -7.36 -21.70
N HIS A 39 -2.24 -6.05 -21.81
CA HIS A 39 -2.90 -5.06 -20.97
C HIS A 39 -4.44 -5.22 -20.98
N GLU A 40 -5.02 -5.57 -22.13
CA GLU A 40 -6.46 -5.84 -22.26
C GLU A 40 -6.96 -6.93 -21.30
N ALA A 41 -6.14 -7.94 -21.01
CA ALA A 41 -6.49 -8.99 -20.05
C ALA A 41 -6.57 -8.47 -18.60
N TRP A 42 -5.84 -7.39 -18.29
CA TRP A 42 -5.75 -6.80 -16.95
C TRP A 42 -6.69 -5.61 -16.74
N CYS A 43 -7.24 -5.01 -17.79
CA CYS A 43 -8.02 -3.77 -17.71
C CYS A 43 -9.23 -3.82 -16.75
N LYS A 44 -9.77 -5.02 -16.48
CA LYS A 44 -10.91 -5.24 -15.58
C LYS A 44 -10.50 -5.55 -14.14
N TRP A 45 -9.21 -5.60 -13.85
CA TRP A 45 -8.74 -5.83 -12.50
C TRP A 45 -9.15 -4.66 -11.60
N ASP A 46 -9.82 -4.98 -10.49
CA ASP A 46 -10.23 -3.98 -9.50
C ASP A 46 -9.90 -4.42 -8.08
N GLU A 47 -9.23 -3.54 -7.34
CA GLU A 47 -8.91 -3.76 -5.95
C GLU A 47 -10.16 -3.62 -5.06
N PRO A 48 -10.37 -4.54 -4.10
CA PRO A 48 -11.55 -4.50 -3.22
C PRO A 48 -11.49 -3.36 -2.20
N TYR A 49 -10.29 -2.95 -1.78
CA TYR A 49 -10.08 -1.90 -0.79
C TYR A 49 -9.33 -0.74 -1.42
N LYS A 50 -10.05 0.34 -1.67
CA LYS A 50 -9.54 1.52 -2.36
C LYS A 50 -8.99 2.53 -1.35
N THR A 51 -7.84 3.12 -1.67
CA THR A 51 -7.23 4.20 -0.91
C THR A 51 -6.76 5.31 -1.84
N THR A 52 -6.48 6.49 -1.29
CA THR A 52 -5.90 7.62 -2.03
C THR A 52 -4.61 8.06 -1.36
N TYR A 53 -3.74 8.73 -2.11
CA TYR A 53 -2.46 9.19 -1.58
C TYR A 53 -2.61 10.03 -0.30
N ASN A 54 -3.53 11.01 -0.32
CA ASN A 54 -3.78 11.85 0.84
C ASN A 54 -4.30 11.04 2.05
N HIS A 55 -5.28 10.16 1.81
CA HIS A 55 -5.82 9.30 2.87
C HIS A 55 -4.73 8.40 3.48
N TYR A 56 -3.86 7.84 2.65
CA TYR A 56 -2.73 7.03 3.09
C TYR A 56 -1.79 7.86 3.98
N VAL A 57 -1.28 8.99 3.48
CA VAL A 57 -0.33 9.82 4.24
C VAL A 57 -0.91 10.24 5.59
N THR A 58 -2.14 10.77 5.63
CA THR A 58 -2.77 11.17 6.89
C THR A 58 -2.94 10.00 7.85
N THR A 59 -3.41 8.86 7.36
CA THR A 59 -3.66 7.68 8.21
C THR A 59 -2.36 7.09 8.75
N GLN A 60 -1.32 6.98 7.93
CA GLN A 60 -0.02 6.46 8.37
C GLN A 60 0.68 7.46 9.30
N SER A 61 0.63 8.76 9.05
CA SER A 61 1.21 9.73 9.98
C SER A 61 0.61 9.60 11.39
N VAL A 62 -0.70 9.41 11.52
CA VAL A 62 -1.38 9.24 12.82
C VAL A 62 -1.00 7.90 13.49
N LYS A 63 -0.90 6.81 12.71
CA LYS A 63 -0.45 5.52 13.23
C LYS A 63 0.96 5.61 13.79
N GLU A 64 1.85 6.28 13.07
CA GLU A 64 3.25 6.38 13.42
C GLU A 64 3.44 7.24 14.67
N GLU A 65 2.74 8.38 14.77
CA GLU A 65 2.71 9.22 15.96
C GLU A 65 2.22 8.45 17.19
N SER A 66 1.16 7.64 17.02
CA SER A 66 0.59 6.84 18.12
C SER A 66 1.58 5.80 18.61
N VAL A 67 2.25 5.08 17.70
CA VAL A 67 3.26 4.07 18.06
C VAL A 67 4.46 4.71 18.75
N LEU A 68 4.94 5.86 18.25
CA LEU A 68 6.05 6.59 18.87
C LEU A 68 5.69 7.08 20.27
N THR A 69 4.49 7.62 20.45
CA THR A 69 4.00 8.07 21.76
C THR A 69 3.97 6.90 22.76
N ILE A 70 3.44 5.74 22.37
CA ILE A 70 3.42 4.55 23.23
C ILE A 70 4.84 4.11 23.59
N LYS A 71 5.75 4.12 22.61
CA LYS A 71 7.16 3.79 22.82
C LYS A 71 7.84 4.73 23.81
N GLU A 72 7.58 6.03 23.75
CA GLU A 72 8.14 7.00 24.69
C GLU A 72 7.60 6.82 26.11
N VAL A 73 6.32 6.46 26.23
CA VAL A 73 5.66 6.24 27.53
C VAL A 73 6.10 4.94 28.20
N LEU A 74 6.21 3.83 27.43
CA LEU A 74 6.45 2.47 27.95
C LEU A 74 7.85 1.92 27.66
N GLY A 75 8.72 2.67 26.98
CA GLY A 75 10.01 2.19 26.50
C GLY A 75 11.14 2.22 27.52
N LYS A 76 10.86 2.44 28.81
CA LYS A 76 11.88 2.54 29.85
C LYS A 76 12.22 1.16 30.40
N LEU A 77 13.48 0.96 30.82
CA LEU A 77 13.96 -0.29 31.44
C LEU A 77 13.05 -0.76 32.59
N THR A 78 12.52 0.17 33.39
CA THR A 78 11.60 -0.11 34.49
C THR A 78 10.25 -0.70 34.05
N ASP A 79 9.80 -0.40 32.83
CA ASP A 79 8.57 -0.97 32.27
C ASP A 79 8.79 -2.40 31.80
N PHE A 80 9.97 -2.70 31.24
CA PHE A 80 10.38 -4.06 30.87
C PHE A 80 10.60 -4.96 32.09
N GLU A 81 11.18 -4.43 33.17
CA GLU A 81 11.35 -5.16 34.43
C GLU A 81 10.00 -5.57 35.06
N ARG A 82 8.95 -4.75 34.88
CA ARG A 82 7.58 -5.06 35.32
C ARG A 82 6.86 -6.12 34.48
N LEU A 83 7.31 -6.36 33.24
CA LEU A 83 6.72 -7.38 32.37
C LEU A 83 7.17 -8.80 32.77
N ASN A 84 8.21 -8.95 33.58
CA ASN A 84 8.70 -10.25 34.03
C ASN A 84 8.14 -10.64 35.40
N VAL A 85 6.87 -11.08 35.46
CA VAL A 85 6.33 -11.67 36.71
C VAL A 85 5.50 -12.95 36.52
N ARG A 86 5.17 -13.43 35.31
CA ARG A 86 4.55 -14.77 35.18
C ARG A 86 4.89 -15.50 33.88
N GLY A 87 5.59 -16.62 34.01
CA GLY A 87 5.36 -17.78 33.14
C GLY A 87 6.58 -18.51 32.58
N PHE A 88 7.52 -18.97 33.41
CA PHE A 88 8.28 -20.22 33.16
C PHE A 88 8.71 -20.84 34.50
N SER A 89 7.78 -21.56 35.12
CA SER A 89 8.00 -22.64 36.09
C SER A 89 6.79 -23.57 36.03
#